data_AF-X1SP29-F1
#
_entry.id   AF-X1SP29-F1
#
_cell.length_a   1.000
_cell.length_b   1.000
_cell.length_c   1.000
_cell.angle_alpha   90.00
_cell.angle_beta   90.00
_cell.angle_gamma   90.00
#
_symmetry.space_group_name_H-M   'P 1'
#
loop_
_entity.id
_entity.type
_entity.pdbx_description
1 polymer ?
#
loop_
_entity_poly.entity_id
_entity_poly.type
_entity_poly.pdbx_seq_one_letter_code
_entity_poly.pdbx_strand_id
1 'polypeptide(L)' 'PIYVNSGYRCKEENHKVGGVSGSYHLLGMAVDIHAKDFLLYDLLLYAHEIGFTGIGYYEKKNFLHLDIRPGPKHTWKGNK' A
#
# COMPACT_ATOMS: atom_id res chain seq x y z
N PRO A 1 12.65 11.12 -4.34
CA PRO A 1 12.25 9.96 -5.17
C PRO A 1 11.17 9.12 -4.49
N ILE A 2 10.29 8.43 -5.24
CA ILE A 2 9.38 7.42 -4.70
C ILE A 2 10.03 6.03 -4.84
N TYR A 3 10.14 5.30 -3.74
CA TYR A 3 10.69 3.95 -3.71
C TYR A 3 9.56 2.93 -3.62
N VAL A 4 9.57 1.95 -4.51
CA VAL A 4 8.63 0.83 -4.52
C VAL A 4 9.23 -0.35 -3.77
N ASN A 5 8.63 -0.70 -2.64
CA ASN A 5 9.08 -1.81 -1.77
C ASN A 5 8.48 -3.15 -2.22
N SER A 6 7.23 -3.13 -2.67
CA SER A 6 6.50 -4.30 -3.12
C SER A 6 5.46 -3.92 -4.17
N GLY A 7 5.26 -4.77 -5.17
CA GLY A 7 4.25 -4.62 -6.22
C GLY A 7 3.44 -5.92 -6.32
N TYR A 8 3.37 -6.54 -7.50
CA TYR A 8 2.78 -7.87 -7.61
C TYR A 8 3.47 -8.89 -6.67
N ARG A 9 2.68 -9.76 -6.03
CA ARG A 9 3.15 -10.91 -5.26
C ARG A 9 2.51 -12.18 -5.78
N CYS A 10 3.28 -13.25 -5.97
CA CYS A 10 2.69 -14.58 -6.15
C CYS A 10 2.12 -15.08 -4.81
N LYS A 11 1.34 -16.17 -4.84
CA LYS A 11 0.71 -16.74 -3.62
C LYS A 11 1.73 -17.10 -2.55
N GLU A 12 2.87 -17.69 -2.96
CA GLU A 12 3.95 -18.09 -2.06
C GLU A 12 4.58 -16.88 -1.36
N GLU A 13 4.97 -15.86 -2.12
CA GLU A 13 5.55 -14.63 -1.55
C GLU A 13 4.55 -13.90 -0.66
N ASN A 14 3.28 -13.80 -1.08
CA ASN A 14 2.23 -13.19 -0.26
C ASN A 14 2.05 -13.94 1.07
N HIS A 15 2.11 -15.27 1.07
CA HIS A 15 2.06 -16.05 2.32
C HIS A 15 3.31 -15.81 3.19
N LYS A 16 4.50 -15.84 2.59
CA LYS A 16 5.78 -15.64 3.29
C LYS A 16 5.87 -14.30 4.02
N VAL A 17 5.35 -13.22 3.43
CA VAL A 17 5.32 -11.89 4.07
C VAL A 17 4.13 -11.69 5.01
N GLY A 18 3.32 -12.73 5.24
CA GLY A 18 2.12 -12.67 6.07
C GLY A 18 1.00 -11.83 5.47
N GLY A 19 0.92 -11.76 4.14
CA GLY A 19 -0.17 -11.14 3.40
C GLY A 19 -1.50 -11.88 3.56
N VAL A 20 -2.60 -11.18 3.32
CA VAL A 20 -3.96 -11.74 3.41
C VAL A 20 -4.35 -12.44 2.11
N SER A 21 -5.24 -13.45 2.19
CA SER A 21 -5.66 -14.26 1.03
C SER A 21 -6.36 -13.47 -0.09
N GLY A 22 -6.95 -12.32 0.24
CA GLY A 22 -7.58 -11.39 -0.71
C GLY A 22 -6.74 -10.15 -1.03
N SER A 23 -5.41 -10.22 -0.89
CA SER A 23 -4.55 -9.05 -1.11
C SER A 23 -4.53 -8.63 -2.58
N TYR A 24 -4.70 -7.34 -2.85
CA TYR A 24 -4.62 -6.78 -4.21
C TYR A 24 -3.21 -6.86 -4.84
N HIS A 25 -2.17 -7.13 -4.05
CA HIS A 25 -0.84 -7.47 -4.58
C HIS A 25 -0.87 -8.77 -5.40
N LEU A 26 -1.75 -9.73 -5.06
CA LEU A 26 -1.94 -10.97 -5.82
C LEU A 26 -2.54 -10.73 -7.21
N LEU A 27 -3.13 -9.55 -7.43
CA LEU A 27 -3.77 -9.15 -8.68
C LEU A 27 -2.92 -8.13 -9.46
N GLY A 28 -1.76 -7.72 -8.93
CA GLY A 28 -0.94 -6.66 -9.52
C GLY A 28 -1.60 -5.27 -9.43
N MET A 29 -2.58 -5.11 -8.52
CA MET A 29 -3.37 -3.90 -8.35
C MET A 29 -2.96 -3.08 -7.13
N ALA A 30 -1.85 -3.46 -6.47
CA ALA A 30 -1.37 -2.81 -5.26
C ALA A 30 0.15 -2.60 -5.29
N VAL A 31 0.58 -1.60 -4.54
CA VAL A 31 1.97 -1.22 -4.37
C VAL A 31 2.20 -0.75 -2.92
N ASP A 32 3.33 -1.15 -2.35
CA ASP A 32 3.82 -0.61 -1.07
C ASP A 32 4.97 0.35 -1.38
N ILE A 33 4.85 1.62 -0.98
CA ILE A 33 5.82 2.68 -1.31
C ILE A 33 6.34 3.41 -0.07
N HIS A 34 7.51 4.04 -0.21
CA HIS A 34 7.97 5.06 0.72
C HIS A 34 8.77 6.14 -0.02
N ALA A 35 9.00 7.27 0.64
CA ALA A 35 9.87 8.33 0.15
C ALA A 35 10.73 8.83 1.30
N LYS A 36 12.05 8.96 1.09
CA LYS A 36 12.98 9.38 2.14
C LYS A 36 12.82 10.86 2.50
N ASP A 37 12.45 11.67 1.51
CA ASP A 37 12.41 13.13 1.63
C ASP A 37 11.02 13.67 1.98
N PHE A 38 10.04 12.79 2.19
CA PHE A 38 8.66 13.16 2.51
C PHE A 38 8.19 12.44 3.77
N LEU A 39 7.36 13.11 4.56
CA LEU A 39 6.67 12.43 5.64
C LEU A 39 5.67 11.44 5.05
N LEU A 40 5.48 10.30 5.71
CA LEU A 40 4.50 9.31 5.28
C LEU A 40 3.08 9.91 5.23
N TYR A 41 2.80 10.88 6.09
CA TYR A 41 1.54 11.62 6.11
C TYR A 41 1.34 12.47 4.83
N ASP A 42 2.38 13.10 4.32
CA ASP A 42 2.29 13.85 3.05
C ASP A 42 1.97 12.90 1.89
N LEU A 43 2.61 11.73 1.85
CA LEU A 43 2.30 10.70 0.85
C LEU A 43 0.84 10.22 0.95
N LEU A 44 0.29 10.11 2.16
CA LEU A 44 -1.11 9.78 2.37
C LEU A 44 -2.04 10.84 1.77
N LEU A 45 -1.76 12.12 1.98
CA LEU A 45 -2.55 13.22 1.40
C LEU A 45 -2.49 13.19 -0.13
N TYR A 46 -1.31 13.05 -0.72
CA TYR A 46 -1.15 12.95 -2.17
C TYR A 46 -1.85 11.72 -2.74
N ALA A 47 -1.78 10.57 -2.07
CA ALA A 47 -2.47 9.36 -2.52
C ALA A 47 -4.00 9.53 -2.58
N HIS A 48 -4.58 10.26 -1.62
CA HIS A 48 -5.99 10.60 -1.63
C HIS A 48 -6.39 11.51 -2.79
N GLU A 49 -5.54 12.50 -3.11
CA GLU A 49 -5.73 13.48 -4.19
C GLU A 49 -5.60 12.82 -5.57
N ILE A 50 -4.60 11.96 -5.76
CA ILE A 50 -4.37 11.20 -7.01
C ILE A 50 -5.51 10.22 -7.30
N GLY A 51 -6.21 9.76 -6.26
CA GLY A 51 -7.43 8.96 -6.42
C GLY A 51 -7.25 7.46 -6.21
N PHE A 52 -6.22 7.03 -5.46
CA PHE A 52 -6.16 5.65 -4.98
C PHE A 52 -7.40 5.32 -4.12
N THR A 53 -7.92 4.10 -4.27
CA THR A 53 -9.16 3.67 -3.63
C THR A 53 -8.92 2.79 -2.40
N GLY A 54 -7.78 2.12 -2.30
CA GLY A 54 -7.32 1.49 -1.07
C GLY A 54 -6.03 2.13 -0.58
N ILE A 55 -6.01 2.61 0.66
CA ILE A 55 -4.83 3.23 1.27
C ILE A 55 -4.57 2.69 2.67
N GLY A 56 -3.45 2.00 2.87
CA GLY A 56 -3.02 1.51 4.18
C GLY A 56 -1.83 2.30 4.71
N TYR A 57 -1.99 2.95 5.86
CA TYR A 57 -0.94 3.76 6.50
C TYR A 57 -0.15 2.95 7.54
N TYR A 58 1.10 2.56 7.22
CA TYR A 58 1.97 1.75 8.08
C TYR A 58 3.11 2.57 8.69
N GLU A 59 2.76 3.50 9.57
CA GLU A 59 3.68 4.43 10.25
C GLU A 59 4.90 3.76 10.88
N LYS A 60 4.69 2.69 11.65
CA LYS A 60 5.77 2.00 12.37
C LYS A 60 6.81 1.36 11.43
N LYS A 61 6.42 1.05 10.20
CA LYS A 61 7.28 0.46 9.16
C LYS A 61 7.65 1.46 8.06
N ASN A 62 7.22 2.72 8.20
CA ASN A 62 7.46 3.81 7.27
C ASN A 62 7.16 3.48 5.80
N PHE A 63 5.98 2.91 5.52
CA PHE A 63 5.51 2.72 4.14
C PHE A 63 4.00 2.92 4.00
N LEU A 64 3.56 3.25 2.80
CA LEU A 64 2.18 3.43 2.41
C LEU A 64 1.79 2.32 1.46
N HIS A 65 0.76 1.57 1.82
CA HIS A 65 0.09 0.63 0.92
C HIS A 65 -0.92 1.39 0.07
N LEU A 66 -0.89 1.18 -1.24
CA LEU A 66 -1.80 1.78 -2.19
C LEU A 66 -2.36 0.71 -3.11
N ASP A 67 -3.67 0.72 -3.34
CA ASP A 67 -4.32 -0.15 -4.32
C ASP A 67 -5.47 0.56 -5.05
N ILE A 68 -5.84 0.01 -6.20
CA ILE A 68 -6.89 0.52 -7.08
C ILE A 68 -8.15 -0.37 -7.06
N ARG A 69 -8.49 -0.92 -5.89
CA ARG A 69 -9.70 -1.75 -5.72
C ARG A 69 -10.96 -1.05 -6.26
N PRO A 70 -11.88 -1.78 -6.91
CA PRO A 70 -13.17 -1.20 -7.28
C PRO A 70 -14.01 -0.90 -6.03
N GLY A 71 -14.84 0.14 -6.12
CA GLY A 71 -15.80 0.50 -5.06
C GLY A 71 -15.38 1.74 -4.25
N PRO A 72 -15.94 1.90 -3.03
CA PRO A 72 -15.70 3.09 -2.21
C PRO A 72 -14.23 3.20 -1.76
N LYS A 73 -13.78 4.43 -1.55
CA LYS A 73 -12.45 4.70 -0.97
C LYS A 73 -12.38 4.10 0.43
N HIS A 74 -11.29 3.39 0.73
CA HIS A 74 -11.06 2.72 1.99
C HIS A 74 -9.64 3.01 2.49
N THR A 75 -9.55 3.69 3.64
CA THR A 75 -8.28 4.02 4.31
C THR A 75 -8.20 3.36 5.68
N TRP A 76 -7.07 2.76 6.01
CA TRP A 76 -6.86 2.09 7.31
C TRP A 76 -5.48 2.36 7.89
N LYS A 77 -5.36 2.24 9.21
CA LYS A 77 -4.06 2.23 9.90
C LYS A 77 -3.57 0.79 10.01
N GLY A 78 -2.39 0.53 9.47
CA GLY A 78 -1.73 -0.76 9.56
C GLY A 78 -1.06 -0.96 10.92
N ASN A 79 -1.32 -2.10 11.56
CA ASN A 79 -0.72 -2.47 12.84
C ASN A 79 0.44 -3.47 12.72
N LYS A 80 0.64 -4.02 11.52
CA LYS A 80 1.66 -5.04 11.28
C LYS A 80 3.05 -4.45 11.17
#